data_AF-A0A2W6DHQ7-F1
#
_entry.id   AF-A0A2W6DHQ7-F1
#
_cell.length_a   1.000
_cell.length_b   1.000
_cell.length_c   1.000
_cell.angle_alpha   90.00
_cell.angle_beta   90.00
_cell.angle_gamma   90.00
#
_symmetry.space_group_name_H-M   'P 1'
#
loop_
_entity.id
_entity.type
_entity.pdbx_description
1 polymer ?
#
loop_
_entity_poly.entity_id
_entity_poly.type
_entity_poly.pdbx_seq_one_letter_code
_entity_poly.pdbx_strand_id
1 'polypeptide(L)'
;MNNINLIGRLTRDPEPVEGTETPLTRMRLAVAGKTDDDTLFIDVVAFTKLATSCAEHLSKGRQVAVTGKLRYREWETDEGSRRSAHSVIADRVDFLG
;
A
#
# COMPACT_ATOMS: atom_id res chain seq x y z
N MET A 1 -15.90 -11.15 -7.46
CA MET A 1 -15.76 -10.20 -6.33
C MET A 1 -14.27 -10.00 -6.06
N ASN A 2 -13.78 -8.76 -6.01
CA ASN A 2 -12.38 -8.43 -5.69
C ASN A 2 -12.39 -7.56 -4.42
N ASN A 3 -11.96 -8.15 -3.30
CA ASN A 3 -11.93 -7.52 -1.99
C ASN A 3 -10.75 -8.14 -1.22
N ILE A 4 -9.90 -7.28 -0.66
CA ILE A 4 -8.75 -7.64 0.16
C ILE A 4 -8.89 -6.94 1.51
N ASN A 5 -8.64 -7.69 2.59
CA ASN A 5 -8.54 -7.19 3.95
C ASN A 5 -7.21 -7.63 4.54
N LEU A 6 -6.41 -6.68 5.02
CA LEU A 6 -5.08 -6.91 5.57
C LEU A 6 -4.94 -6.20 6.90
N ILE A 7 -4.22 -6.80 7.84
CA ILE A 7 -3.69 -6.11 9.01
C ILE A 7 -2.18 -6.28 8.98
N GLY A 8 -1.45 -5.18 9.06
CA GLY A 8 0.00 -5.20 8.96
C GLY A 8 0.66 -3.95 9.52
N ARG A 9 1.98 -3.94 9.53
CA ARG A 9 2.79 -2.80 9.95
C ARG A 9 3.51 -2.17 8.78
N LEU A 10 3.59 -0.84 8.78
CA LEU A 10 4.37 -0.11 7.78
C LEU A 10 5.85 -0.47 7.89
N THR A 11 6.47 -0.93 6.79
CA THR A 11 7.89 -1.28 6.79
C THR A 11 8.81 -0.06 6.72
N ARG A 12 8.26 1.07 6.28
CA ARG A 12 8.90 2.37 6.10
C ARG A 12 7.83 3.47 6.21
N ASP A 13 8.25 4.72 6.31
CA ASP A 13 7.31 5.84 6.28
C ASP A 13 6.49 5.85 4.97
N PRO A 14 5.23 6.33 5.01
CA PRO A 14 4.44 6.51 3.79
C PRO A 14 5.15 7.44 2.80
N GLU A 15 5.09 7.08 1.52
CA GLU A 15 5.73 7.83 0.44
C GLU A 15 4.64 8.56 -0.37
N PRO A 16 4.32 9.83 -0.05
CA PRO A 16 3.47 10.66 -0.91
C PRO A 16 4.18 10.87 -2.25
N VAL A 17 3.44 10.76 -3.34
CA VAL A 17 3.97 10.98 -4.69
C VAL A 17 3.61 12.40 -5.11
N GLU A 18 4.63 13.20 -5.38
CA GLU A 18 4.47 14.56 -5.86
C GLU A 18 4.18 14.60 -7.37
N GLY A 19 3.57 15.69 -7.84
CA GLY A 19 3.34 15.92 -9.26
C GLY A 19 2.21 15.09 -9.90
N THR A 20 1.40 14.39 -9.10
CA THR A 20 0.20 13.68 -9.59
C THR A 20 -1.03 14.58 -9.53
N GLU A 21 -1.93 14.49 -10.51
CA GLU A 21 -3.20 15.25 -10.51
C GLU A 21 -4.08 14.88 -9.32
N THR A 22 -4.04 13.60 -8.90
CA THR A 22 -4.74 13.10 -7.73
C THR A 22 -3.72 12.78 -6.64
N PRO A 23 -3.90 13.26 -5.39
CA PRO A 23 -3.03 12.90 -4.27
C PRO A 23 -2.90 11.38 -4.15
N LEU A 24 -1.66 10.91 -4.03
CA LEU A 24 -1.32 9.49 -4.01
C LEU A 24 -0.26 9.26 -2.96
N THR A 25 -0.46 8.23 -2.13
CA THR A 25 0.53 7.80 -1.13
C THR A 25 0.76 6.31 -1.25
N ARG A 26 2.02 5.91 -1.37
CA ARG A 26 2.44 4.52 -1.41
C ARG A 26 2.88 4.08 -0.03
N MET A 27 2.45 2.90 0.36
CA MET A 27 2.83 2.25 1.60
C MET A 27 3.24 0.82 1.31
N ARG A 28 4.11 0.27 2.14
CA ARG A 28 4.43 -1.16 2.13
C ARG A 28 4.16 -1.74 3.51
N LEU A 29 3.34 -2.77 3.56
CA LEU A 29 2.94 -3.43 4.79
C LEU A 29 3.63 -4.78 4.93
N ALA A 30 4.20 -5.05 6.10
CA ALA A 30 4.48 -6.40 6.57
C ALA A 30 3.20 -6.98 7.18
N VAL A 31 2.65 -8.00 6.52
CA VAL A 31 1.44 -8.72 6.93
C VAL A 31 1.89 -10.08 7.46
N ALA A 32 1.66 -10.32 8.75
CA ALA A 32 2.04 -11.56 9.39
C ALA A 32 1.22 -12.73 8.83
N GLY A 33 1.90 -13.84 8.52
CA GLY A 33 1.26 -15.10 8.19
C GLY A 33 0.91 -15.91 9.45
N LYS A 34 0.71 -17.21 9.28
CA LYS A 34 0.45 -18.11 10.42
C LYS A 34 1.72 -18.35 11.25
N THR A 35 2.88 -18.28 10.60
CA THR A 35 4.21 -18.33 11.20
C THR A 35 4.98 -17.07 10.80
N ASP A 36 6.10 -16.80 11.47
CA ASP A 36 6.95 -15.64 11.17
C ASP A 36 7.56 -15.73 9.75
N ASP A 37 7.86 -16.94 9.29
CA ASP A 37 8.40 -17.22 7.95
C ASP A 37 7.40 -16.93 6.82
N ASP A 38 6.10 -16.87 7.14
CA ASP A 38 5.01 -16.63 6.18
C ASP A 38 4.69 -15.12 6.02
N THR A 39 5.56 -14.23 6.50
CA THR A 39 5.31 -12.78 6.42
C THR A 39 5.31 -12.31 4.96
N LEU A 40 4.22 -11.66 4.56
CA LEU A 40 4.06 -11.08 3.23
C LEU A 40 4.32 -9.58 3.24
N PHE A 41 5.02 -9.09 2.22
CA PHE A 41 5.26 -7.67 2.01
C PHE A 41 4.36 -7.15 0.88
N ILE A 42 3.32 -6.41 1.25
CA ILE A 42 2.28 -6.00 0.33
C ILE A 42 2.35 -4.50 0.09
N ASP A 43 2.41 -4.11 -1.18
CA ASP A 43 2.32 -2.71 -1.59
C ASP A 43 0.85 -2.26 -1.57
N VAL A 44 0.60 -1.12 -0.92
CA VAL A 44 -0.70 -0.49 -0.78
C VAL A 44 -0.63 0.92 -1.32
N VAL A 45 -1.64 1.31 -2.10
CA VAL A 45 -1.78 2.65 -2.66
C VAL A 45 -3.06 3.27 -2.13
N ALA A 46 -2.93 4.41 -1.46
CA ALA A 46 -4.04 5.26 -1.07
C ALA A 46 -4.14 6.46 -2.02
N PHE A 47 -5.37 6.93 -2.26
CA PHE A 47 -5.64 8.08 -3.13
C PHE A 47 -6.44 9.16 -2.40
N THR A 48 -6.45 10.37 -2.94
CA THR A 48 -7.30 11.49 -2.50
C THR A 48 -7.10 11.80 -1.00
N LYS A 49 -8.18 11.99 -0.25
CA LYS A 49 -8.14 12.27 1.19
C LYS A 49 -7.44 11.16 2.00
N LEU A 50 -7.58 9.90 1.58
CA LEU A 50 -6.94 8.78 2.25
C LEU A 50 -5.42 8.82 2.09
N ALA A 51 -4.92 9.26 0.93
CA ALA A 51 -3.50 9.47 0.69
C ALA A 51 -2.93 10.50 1.66
N THR A 52 -3.52 11.70 1.69
CA THR A 52 -3.11 12.78 2.59
C THR A 52 -3.13 12.35 4.05
N SER A 53 -4.22 11.71 4.49
CA SER A 53 -4.35 11.23 5.87
C SER A 53 -3.29 10.19 6.24
N CYS A 54 -2.97 9.26 5.33
CA CYS A 54 -1.90 8.30 5.56
C CYS A 54 -0.54 8.98 5.65
N ALA A 55 -0.24 9.91 4.75
CA ALA A 55 1.04 10.63 4.72
C ALA A 55 1.27 11.51 5.97
N GLU A 56 0.22 12.12 6.51
CA GLU A 56 0.31 13.03 7.66
C GLU A 56 0.38 12.31 9.02
N HIS A 57 -0.25 11.13 9.13
CA HIS A 57 -0.47 10.49 10.44
C HIS A 57 0.22 9.14 10.62
N LEU A 58 0.71 8.52 9.55
CA LEU A 58 1.42 7.25 9.62
C LEU A 58 2.92 7.44 9.48
N SER A 59 3.64 6.51 10.10
CA SER A 59 5.10 6.41 10.06
C SER A 59 5.49 4.94 10.10
N LYS A 60 6.77 4.65 9.89
CA LYS A 60 7.34 3.31 9.97
C LYS A 60 6.95 2.62 11.28
N GLY A 61 6.58 1.35 11.17
CA GLY A 61 6.21 0.49 12.30
C GLY A 61 4.76 0.64 12.76
N ARG A 62 4.03 1.69 12.34
CA ARG A 62 2.61 1.87 12.69
C ARG A 62 1.79 0.71 12.14
N GLN A 63 0.85 0.24 12.95
CA GLN A 63 -0.03 -0.87 12.58
C GLN A 63 -1.33 -0.32 12.01
N VAL A 64 -1.76 -0.90 10.89
CA VAL A 64 -2.97 -0.48 10.18
C VAL A 64 -3.79 -1.68 9.74
N ALA A 65 -5.10 -1.51 9.65
CA ALA A 65 -5.97 -2.38 8.86
C ALA A 65 -6.29 -1.72 7.53
N VAL A 66 -6.23 -2.47 6.44
CA VAL A 66 -6.52 -1.99 5.08
C VAL A 66 -7.61 -2.85 4.48
N THR A 67 -8.65 -2.19 3.96
CA THR A 67 -9.64 -2.80 3.07
C THR A 67 -9.50 -2.17 1.70
N GLY A 68 -9.51 -3.00 0.66
CA GLY A 68 -9.32 -2.52 -0.70
C GLY A 68 -9.45 -3.60 -1.76
N LYS A 69 -8.78 -3.40 -2.90
CA LYS A 69 -8.88 -4.28 -4.07
C LYS A 69 -7.51 -4.59 -4.64
N LEU A 70 -7.30 -5.81 -5.10
CA LEU A 70 -6.08 -6.18 -5.81
C LEU A 70 -6.05 -5.51 -7.18
N ARG A 71 -4.92 -4.91 -7.52
CA ARG A 71 -4.64 -4.31 -8.82
C ARG A 71 -3.33 -4.87 -9.35
N TYR A 72 -3.41 -5.52 -10.50
CA TYR A 72 -2.27 -5.81 -11.35
C TYR A 72 -2.00 -4.59 -12.23
N ARG A 73 -0.73 -4.19 -12.33
CA ARG A 73 -0.26 -3.20 -13.31
C ARG A 73 0.93 -3.77 -14.06
N GLU A 74 1.01 -3.43 -15.33
CA GLU A 74 2.15 -3.75 -16.19
C GLU A 74 2.56 -2.47 -16.92
N TRP A 75 3.87 -2.26 -17.05
CA TRP A 75 4.44 -1.10 -17.73
C TRP A 75 5.76 -1.48 -18.39
N GLU A 76 6.15 -0.72 -19.41
CA GLU A 76 7.46 -0.82 -20.06
C GLU A 76 8.42 0.15 -19.39
N THR A 77 9.67 -0.27 -19.17
CA THR A 77 10.74 0.63 -18.73
C THR A 77 11.31 1.39 -19.92
N ASP A 78 12.02 2.49 -19.68
CA ASP A 78 12.69 3.25 -20.74
C ASP A 78 13.71 2.41 -21.53
N GLU A 79 14.17 1.30 -20.94
CA GLU A 79 15.06 0.30 -21.54
C GLU A 79 14.32 -0.76 -22.40
N GLY A 80 13.00 -0.64 -22.57
CA GLY A 80 12.16 -1.55 -23.36
C GLY A 80 11.75 -2.85 -22.64
N SER A 81 12.02 -2.97 -21.33
CA SER A 81 11.68 -4.17 -20.56
C SER A 81 10.29 -4.07 -19.96
N ARG A 82 9.46 -5.11 -20.12
CA ARG A 82 8.14 -5.20 -19.46
C ARG A 82 8.31 -5.57 -17.98
N ARG A 83 7.67 -4.79 -17.11
CA ARG A 83 7.62 -5.00 -15.66
C ARG A 83 6.17 -5.07 -15.21
N SER A 84 5.92 -5.85 -14.17
CA SER A 84 4.60 -5.93 -13.55
C SER A 84 4.66 -5.92 -12.04
N ALA A 85 3.56 -5.50 -11.43
CA ALA A 85 3.41 -5.47 -9.98
C ALA A 85 1.96 -5.69 -9.57
N HIS A 86 1.79 -6.38 -8.45
CA HIS A 86 0.53 -6.46 -7.72
C HIS A 86 0.55 -5.43 -6.59
N SER A 87 -0.55 -4.72 -6.42
CA SER A 87 -0.74 -3.75 -5.35
C SER A 87 -2.18 -3.79 -4.85
N VAL A 88 -2.41 -3.32 -3.63
CA VAL A 88 -3.75 -3.12 -3.09
C VAL A 88 -4.11 -1.65 -3.23
N ILE A 89 -5.20 -1.35 -3.91
CA ILE A 89 -5.78 -0.01 -3.89
C ILE A 89 -6.69 0.07 -2.67
N ALA A 90 -6.34 0.92 -1.71
CA ALA A 90 -7.07 1.04 -0.45
C ALA A 90 -8.35 1.84 -0.64
N ASP A 91 -9.47 1.25 -0.23
CA ASP A 91 -10.76 1.93 -0.07
C ASP A 91 -10.92 2.48 1.36
N ARG A 92 -10.29 1.83 2.35
CA ARG A 92 -10.27 2.24 3.76
C ARG A 92 -8.95 1.84 4.42
N VAL A 93 -8.44 2.71 5.30
CA VAL A 93 -7.31 2.42 6.20
C VAL A 93 -7.73 2.81 7.62
N ASP A 94 -7.64 1.88 8.55
CA ASP A 94 -7.84 2.10 9.98
C ASP A 94 -6.50 2.11 10.70
N PHE A 95 -6.27 3.15 11.51
CA PHE A 95 -5.04 3.29 12.28
C PHE A 95 -5.23 2.61 13.63
N LEU A 96 -4.44 1.57 13.91
CA LEU A 96 -4.69 0.66 15.04
C LEU A 96 -3.86 0.96 16.29
N GLY A 97 -2.95 1.93 16.23
CA GLY A 97 -2.08 2.26 17.35
C GLY A 97 -1.06 3.28 16.95
#